data_AF-A0A5E4QXF6-F1
#
_entry.id   AF-A0A5E4QXF6-F1
#
_cell.length_a   1.000
_cell.length_b   1.000
_cell.length_c   1.000
_cell.angle_alpha   90.00
_cell.angle_beta   90.00
_cell.angle_gamma   90.00
#
_symmetry.space_group_name_H-M   'P 1'
#
loop_
_entity.id
_entity.type
_entity.pdbx_description
1 polymer ?
#
loop_
_entity_poly.entity_id
_entity_poly.type
_entity_poly.pdbx_seq_one_letter_code
_entity_poly.pdbx_strand_id
1 'polypeptide(L)'
;MEVVNPFILKNKERMVVFLDQLSSVQDPGSVQVNSNNNYDIAKELATIHHICVSHLSELQNLAKTQPAIRKLVTVTEIITKHKHKYLEMIR
;
A
#
# COMPACT_ATOMS: atom_id res chain seq x y z
N MET A 1 34.52 -15.96 5.99
CA MET A 1 33.94 -15.43 4.74
C MET A 1 34.80 -15.70 3.50
N GLU A 2 36.12 -15.88 3.60
CA GLU A 2 36.97 -16.11 2.41
C GLU A 2 36.78 -17.51 1.78
N VAL A 3 36.50 -18.53 2.60
CA VAL A 3 36.28 -19.94 2.17
C VAL A 3 34.97 -20.17 1.40
N VAL A 4 34.04 -19.22 1.38
CA VAL A 4 32.80 -19.33 0.58
C VAL A 4 32.96 -18.77 -0.84
N ASN A 5 34.05 -18.05 -1.13
CA ASN A 5 34.29 -17.44 -2.43
C ASN A 5 34.35 -18.45 -3.59
N PRO A 6 35.01 -19.63 -3.45
CA PRO A 6 34.98 -20.66 -4.49
C PRO A 6 33.57 -21.21 -4.75
N PHE A 7 32.75 -21.33 -3.70
CA PHE A 7 31.36 -21.76 -3.81
C PHE A 7 30.49 -20.72 -4.52
N ILE A 8 30.65 -19.44 -4.17
CA ILE A 8 29.92 -18.33 -4.78
C ILE A 8 30.28 -18.23 -6.26
N LEU A 9 31.57 -18.26 -6.60
CA LEU A 9 32.04 -18.22 -8.00
C LEU A 9 31.50 -19.41 -8.80
N LYS A 10 31.49 -20.63 -8.23
CA LYS A 10 30.96 -21.82 -8.88
C LYS A 10 29.46 -21.73 -9.18
N ASN A 11 28.69 -21.05 -8.35
CA ASN A 11 27.22 -20.99 -8.45
C ASN A 11 26.69 -19.65 -8.97
N LYS A 12 27.55 -18.68 -9.26
CA LYS A 12 27.17 -17.33 -9.72
C LYS A 12 26.22 -17.39 -10.91
N GLU A 13 26.58 -18.11 -11.96
CA GLU A 13 25.75 -18.21 -13.17
C GLU A 13 24.38 -18.86 -12.90
N ARG A 14 24.33 -19.84 -11.99
CA ARG A 14 23.05 -20.43 -11.56
C ARG A 14 22.16 -19.44 -10.83
N MET A 15 22.75 -18.58 -10.00
CA MET A 15 22.02 -17.51 -9.31
C MET A 15 21.53 -16.46 -10.30
N VAL A 16 22.34 -16.10 -11.30
CA VAL A 16 21.95 -15.16 -12.36
C VAL A 16 20.77 -15.69 -13.16
N VAL A 17 20.83 -16.94 -13.64
CA VAL A 17 19.72 -17.59 -14.36
C VAL A 17 18.49 -17.72 -13.47
N PHE A 18 18.66 -18.05 -12.19
CA PHE A 18 17.54 -18.11 -11.25
C PHE A 18 16.83 -16.77 -11.10
N LEU A 19 17.59 -15.68 -10.95
CA LEU A 19 17.01 -14.33 -10.85
C LEU A 19 16.36 -13.88 -12.16
N ASP A 20 16.96 -14.21 -13.30
CA ASP A 20 16.41 -13.95 -14.63
C ASP A 20 15.03 -14.62 -14.79
N GLN A 21 14.96 -15.93 -14.48
CA GLN A 21 13.72 -16.71 -14.49
C GLN A 21 12.69 -16.22 -13.45
N LEU A 22 13.14 -15.81 -12.26
CA LEU A 22 12.26 -15.27 -11.23
C LEU A 22 11.67 -13.92 -11.65
N SER A 23 12.44 -13.11 -12.39
CA SER A 23 12.01 -11.81 -12.90
C SER A 23 11.19 -11.91 -14.18
N SER A 24 11.26 -13.03 -14.91
CA SER A 24 10.53 -13.27 -16.16
C SER A 24 9.05 -13.60 -15.93
N VAL A 25 8.42 -13.00 -14.91
CA VAL A 25 6.98 -13.07 -14.71
C VAL A 25 6.33 -12.32 -15.87
N GLN A 26 5.54 -13.04 -16.68
CA GLN A 26 4.75 -12.44 -17.76
C GLN A 26 3.74 -11.43 -17.18
N ASP A 27 3.12 -10.62 -18.03
CA ASP A 27 2.08 -9.67 -17.62
C ASP A 27 1.19 -10.30 -16.54
N PRO A 28 1.02 -9.66 -15.37
CA PRO A 28 0.38 -10.28 -14.20
C PRO A 28 -1.06 -10.75 -14.47
N GLY A 29 -1.58 -10.54 -15.68
CA GLY A 29 -2.92 -10.89 -16.09
C GLY A 29 -3.93 -10.08 -15.30
N SER A 30 -5.20 -10.40 -15.45
CA SER A 30 -6.15 -10.07 -14.39
C SER A 30 -5.75 -10.92 -13.20
N VAL A 31 -4.96 -10.34 -12.28
CA VAL A 31 -4.76 -10.90 -10.94
C VAL A 31 -6.15 -11.33 -10.48
N GLN A 32 -6.37 -12.64 -10.37
CA GLN A 32 -7.59 -13.14 -9.78
C GLN A 32 -7.50 -12.69 -8.34
N VAL A 33 -8.10 -11.54 -8.06
CA VAL A 33 -8.28 -11.04 -6.71
C VAL A 33 -8.99 -12.19 -6.04
N ASN A 34 -8.27 -12.93 -5.21
CA ASN A 34 -8.83 -14.04 -4.46
C ASN A 34 -9.94 -13.44 -3.60
N SER A 35 -11.17 -13.47 -4.11
CA SER A 35 -12.37 -12.94 -3.46
C SER A 35 -12.68 -13.66 -2.14
N ASN A 36 -11.93 -14.71 -1.84
CA ASN A 36 -12.02 -15.51 -0.62
C ASN A 36 -11.23 -14.97 0.56
N ASN A 37 -10.53 -13.84 0.41
CA ASN A 37 -9.90 -13.24 1.57
C ASN A 37 -10.96 -12.47 2.38
N ASN A 38 -11.37 -13.08 3.48
CA ASN A 38 -12.02 -12.45 4.64
C ASN A 38 -11.08 -11.40 5.28
N TYR A 39 -10.55 -10.47 4.49
CA TYR A 39 -9.91 -9.29 5.02
C TYR A 39 -11.00 -8.41 5.61
N ASP A 40 -10.77 -7.93 6.83
CA ASP A 40 -11.56 -6.85 7.39
C ASP A 40 -11.20 -5.56 6.63
N ILE A 41 -11.79 -5.41 5.45
CA ILE A 41 -11.63 -4.25 4.57
C ILE A 41 -11.95 -2.97 5.34
N ALA A 42 -12.91 -3.01 6.27
CA ALA A 42 -13.27 -1.86 7.09
C ALA A 42 -12.11 -1.44 8.00
N LYS A 43 -11.41 -2.40 8.63
CA LYS A 43 -10.22 -2.13 9.44
C LYS A 43 -9.05 -1.57 8.63
N GLU A 44 -8.80 -2.12 7.44
CA GLU A 44 -7.74 -1.60 6.55
C GLU A 44 -8.06 -0.18 6.06
N LEU A 45 -9.31 0.08 5.67
CA LEU A 45 -9.77 1.42 5.31
C LEU A 45 -9.68 2.41 6.48
N ALA A 46 -9.97 1.97 7.71
CA ALA A 46 -9.78 2.79 8.90
C ALA A 46 -8.29 3.13 9.14
N THR A 47 -7.39 2.18 8.87
CA THR A 47 -5.94 2.40 8.95
C THR A 47 -5.49 3.43 7.92
N ILE A 48 -5.94 3.31 6.66
CA ILE A 48 -5.66 4.28 5.60
C ILE A 48 -6.21 5.66 5.97
N HIS A 49 -7.45 5.73 6.48
CA HIS A 49 -8.06 6.99 6.93
C HIS A 49 -7.22 7.65 8.03
N HIS A 50 -6.71 6.88 9.00
CA HIS A 50 -5.85 7.41 10.05
C HIS A 50 -4.56 8.03 9.50
N ILE A 51 -3.94 7.40 8.50
CA ILE A 51 -2.77 7.95 7.80
C ILE A 51 -3.16 9.27 7.11
N CYS A 52 -4.29 9.31 6.39
CA CYS A 52 -4.75 10.52 5.72
C CYS A 52 -5.04 11.67 6.68
N VAL A 53 -5.63 11.40 7.85
CA VAL A 53 -5.86 12.42 8.89
C VAL A 53 -4.54 12.94 9.44
N SER A 54 -3.58 12.05 9.70
CA SER A 54 -2.27 12.42 10.27
C SER A 54 -1.49 13.36 9.34
N HIS A 55 -1.64 13.20 8.02
CA HIS A 55 -0.98 14.01 6.99
C HIS A 55 -1.92 14.99 6.28
N LEU A 56 -3.05 15.35 6.89
CA LEU A 56 -4.10 16.12 6.22
C LEU A 56 -3.60 17.48 5.68
N SER A 57 -2.72 18.17 6.41
CA SER A 57 -2.17 19.46 5.98
C SER A 57 -1.33 19.34 4.70
N GLU A 58 -0.52 18.29 4.60
CA GLU A 58 0.29 18.01 3.40
C GLU A 58 -0.60 17.64 2.22
N LEU A 59 -1.61 16.80 2.46
CA LEU A 59 -2.60 16.42 1.44
C LEU A 59 -3.41 17.63 0.94
N GLN A 60 -3.78 18.56 1.82
CA GLN A 60 -4.46 19.81 1.45
C GLN A 60 -3.56 20.71 0.59
N ASN A 61 -2.26 20.76 0.87
CA ASN A 61 -1.31 21.49 0.05
C ASN A 61 -1.15 20.84 -1.33
N LEU A 62 -1.02 19.51 -1.39
CA LEU A 62 -0.93 18.76 -2.65
C LEU A 62 -2.21 18.86 -3.48
N ALA A 63 -3.39 18.92 -2.83
CA ALA A 63 -4.68 19.07 -3.47
C ALA A 63 -4.83 20.39 -4.27
N LYS A 64 -4.02 21.41 -3.98
CA LYS A 64 -3.98 22.65 -4.75
C LYS A 64 -3.53 22.40 -6.19
N THR A 65 -2.54 21.54 -6.38
CA THR A 65 -1.91 21.24 -7.68
C THR A 65 -2.38 19.93 -8.29
N GLN A 66 -2.89 18.98 -7.49
CA GLN A 66 -3.35 17.67 -7.94
C GLN A 66 -4.86 17.48 -7.70
N PRO A 67 -5.71 17.61 -8.74
CA PRO A 67 -7.16 17.49 -8.61
C PRO A 67 -7.63 16.13 -8.06
N ALA A 68 -6.90 15.05 -8.34
CA ALA A 68 -7.21 13.72 -7.82
C ALA A 68 -7.16 13.66 -6.28
N ILE A 69 -6.26 14.41 -5.65
CA ILE A 69 -6.07 14.44 -4.19
C ILE A 69 -7.20 15.24 -3.51
N ARG A 70 -7.85 16.17 -4.20
CA ARG A 70 -8.99 16.93 -3.64
C ARG A 70 -10.10 16.00 -3.15
N LYS A 71 -10.45 14.98 -3.93
CA LYS A 71 -11.46 13.99 -3.54
C LYS A 71 -11.05 13.23 -2.27
N LEU A 72 -9.79 12.83 -2.17
CA LEU A 72 -9.26 12.14 -1.00
C LEU A 72 -9.34 13.01 0.26
N VAL A 73 -8.94 14.28 0.17
CA VAL A 73 -9.05 15.25 1.27
C VAL A 73 -10.51 15.41 1.71
N THR A 74 -11.42 15.64 0.75
CA THR A 74 -12.86 15.78 1.04
C THR A 74 -13.42 14.55 1.76
N VAL A 75 -13.13 13.34 1.27
CA VAL A 75 -13.59 12.08 1.89
C VAL A 75 -13.00 11.93 3.30
N THR A 76 -11.71 12.24 3.48
CA THR A 76 -11.03 12.18 4.79
C THR A 76 -11.72 13.11 5.80
N GLU A 77 -12.06 14.33 5.40
CA GLU A 77 -12.75 15.31 6.25
C GLU A 77 -14.19 14.89 6.57
N ILE A 78 -14.94 14.38 5.59
CA ILE A 78 -16.32 13.90 5.79
C ILE A 78 -16.35 12.75 6.80
N ILE A 79 -15.50 11.73 6.61
CA ILE A 79 -15.43 10.58 7.51
C ILE A 79 -15.00 11.01 8.91
N THR A 80 -14.05 11.95 9.00
CA THR A 80 -13.62 12.52 10.29
C THR A 80 -14.77 13.23 10.99
N LYS A 81 -15.52 14.11 10.30
CA LYS A 81 -16.68 14.81 10.86
C LYS A 81 -17.76 13.83 11.31
N HIS A 82 -18.04 12.81 10.50
CA HIS A 82 -19.00 11.76 10.83
C HIS A 82 -18.62 11.01 12.11
N LYS A 83 -17.34 10.62 12.25
CA LYS A 83 -16.81 9.97 13.45
C LYS A 83 -16.97 10.85 14.70
N HIS A 84 -16.63 12.14 14.61
CA HIS A 84 -16.79 13.06 15.74
C HIS A 84 -18.25 13.18 16.16
N LYS A 85 -19.16 13.43 15.21
CA LYS A 85 -20.60 13.50 15.48
C LYS A 85 -21.14 12.23 16.13
N TYR A 86 -20.73 11.06 15.63
CA TYR A 86 -21.13 9.79 16.23
C TYR A 86 -20.64 9.66 17.68
N LEU A 87 -19.38 10.01 17.96
CA LEU A 87 -18.81 10.00 19.29
C LEU A 87 -19.50 10.97 20.26
N GLU A 88 -19.96 12.12 19.77
CA GLU A 88 -20.75 13.07 20.56
C GLU A 88 -22.17 12.54 20.86
N MET A 89 -22.78 11.78 19.95
CA MET A 89 -24.12 11.22 20.15
C MET A 89 -24.18 10.04 21.12
N ILE A 90 -23.06 9.32 21.32
CA ILE A 90 -22.97 8.17 22.24
C ILE A 90 -22.39 8.53 23.61
N ARG A 91 -22.10 9.81 23.84
CA ARG A 91 -21.57 10.36 25.09
C ARG A 91 -22.69 10.96 25.93
#